data_AF-A0A847FWV0-F1
#
_entry.id   AF-A0A847FWV0-F1
#
_cell.length_a   1.000
_cell.length_b   1.000
_cell.length_c   1.000
_cell.angle_alpha   90.00
_cell.angle_beta   90.00
_cell.angle_gamma   90.00
#
_symmetry.space_group_name_H-M   'P 1'
#
loop_
_entity.id
_entity.type
_entity.pdbx_description
1 polymer ?
#
loop_
_entity_poly.entity_id
_entity_poly.type
_entity_poly.pdbx_seq_one_letter_code
_entity_poly.pdbx_strand_id
1 'polypeptide(L)' 'TVTWVESRDQVPMDDKDTVEGGGAIFTLGNPHFQTDGTVHVSASLYFANLGAGGRTYILQEVDGEWRIIGTTGVEWMS' A
#
# COMPACT_ATOMS: atom_id res chain seq x y z
N THR A 1 -3.04 -12.79 -10.45
CA THR A 1 -3.83 -13.15 -9.24
C THR A 1 -3.42 -12.25 -8.11
N VAL A 2 -4.35 -11.85 -7.24
CA VAL A 2 -4.05 -11.08 -6.02
C VAL A 2 -4.24 -11.99 -4.83
N THR A 3 -3.25 -12.04 -3.94
CA THR A 3 -3.29 -12.81 -2.70
C THR A 3 -3.12 -11.83 -1.54
N TRP A 4 -4.07 -11.84 -0.61
CA TRP A 4 -3.98 -11.05 0.61
C TRP A 4 -3.25 -11.85 1.69
N VAL A 5 -2.29 -11.21 2.33
CA VAL A 5 -1.50 -11.75 3.43
C VAL A 5 -1.42 -10.71 4.54
N GLU A 6 -1.20 -11.13 5.78
CA GLU A 6 -1.15 -10.21 6.92
C GLU A 6 0.15 -9.40 6.96
N SER A 7 1.25 -9.98 6.48
CA SER A 7 2.56 -9.33 6.48
C SER A 7 3.41 -9.78 5.29
N ARG A 8 4.47 -9.00 5.02
CA ARG A 8 5.48 -9.33 3.99
C ARG A 8 6.12 -10.69 4.23
N ASP A 9 6.27 -11.11 5.49
CA ASP A 9 6.95 -12.36 5.85
C ASP A 9 6.20 -13.61 5.38
N GLN A 10 4.92 -13.47 5.01
CA GLN A 10 4.10 -14.55 4.44
C GLN A 10 4.21 -14.64 2.91
N VAL A 11 4.91 -13.71 2.26
CA VAL A 11 5.13 -13.72 0.81
C VAL A 11 6.39 -14.53 0.50
N PRO A 12 6.32 -15.61 -0.29
CA PRO A 12 7.49 -16.36 -0.72
C PRO A 12 8.47 -15.47 -1.50
N MET A 13 9.73 -15.47 -1.10
CA MET A 13 10.81 -14.72 -1.74
C MET A 13 11.87 -15.68 -2.30
N ASP A 14 12.47 -15.31 -3.43
CA ASP A 14 13.62 -16.00 -4.00
C ASP A 14 14.93 -15.65 -3.27
N ASP A 15 16.06 -16.17 -3.77
CA ASP A 15 17.40 -15.94 -3.22
C ASP A 15 17.90 -14.49 -3.34
N LYS A 16 17.12 -13.62 -3.99
CA LYS A 16 17.40 -12.19 -4.22
C LYS A 16 16.36 -11.29 -3.54
N ASP A 17 15.61 -11.79 -2.56
CA ASP A 17 14.56 -11.07 -1.85
C ASP A 17 13.46 -10.51 -2.78
N THR A 18 13.26 -11.14 -3.94
CA THR A 18 12.17 -10.83 -4.87
C THR A 18 11.03 -11.83 -4.70
N VAL A 19 9.79 -11.39 -4.90
CA VAL A 19 8.62 -12.28 -4.86
C VAL A 19 8.82 -13.42 -5.85
N GLU A 20 8.73 -14.68 -5.38
CA GLU A 20 8.93 -15.85 -6.22
C GLU A 20 8.06 -15.79 -7.49
N GLY A 21 8.65 -16.05 -8.64
CA GLY A 21 7.96 -15.95 -9.94
C GLY A 21 7.81 -14.54 -10.50
N GLY A 22 8.46 -13.52 -9.89
CA GLY A 22 8.53 -12.15 -10.43
C GLY A 22 7.32 -11.28 -10.08
N GLY A 23 6.75 -11.47 -8.89
CA GLY A 23 5.59 -10.72 -8.40
C GLY A 23 5.92 -9.33 -7.84
N ALA A 24 4.88 -8.68 -7.31
CA ALA A 24 4.96 -7.39 -6.63
C ALA A 24 4.20 -7.43 -5.31
N ILE A 25 4.66 -6.63 -4.35
CA ILE A 25 4.04 -6.46 -3.04
C ILE A 25 3.38 -5.09 -3.00
N PHE A 26 2.08 -5.07 -2.77
CA PHE A 26 1.33 -3.86 -2.43
C PHE A 26 1.08 -3.86 -0.93
N THR A 27 1.42 -2.77 -0.25
CA THR A 27 1.06 -2.58 1.15
C THR A 27 0.06 -1.45 1.28
N LEU A 28 -0.88 -1.63 2.20
CA LEU A 28 -1.84 -0.61 2.62
C LEU A 28 -1.88 -0.66 4.15
N GLY A 29 -1.66 0.48 4.81
CA GLY A 29 -1.64 0.49 6.27
C GLY A 29 -1.25 1.83 6.86
N ASN A 30 -0.82 1.79 8.12
CA ASN A 30 -0.48 2.97 8.91
C ASN A 30 -1.63 4.02 8.88
N PRO A 31 -2.87 3.67 9.31
CA PRO A 31 -3.99 4.59 9.24
C PRO A 31 -3.86 5.69 10.29
N HIS A 32 -4.05 6.95 9.85
CA HIS A 32 -4.12 8.13 10.72
C HIS A 32 -5.48 8.80 10.60
N PHE A 33 -6.30 8.67 11.64
CA PHE A 33 -7.61 9.29 11.72
C PHE A 33 -7.49 10.80 11.94
N GLN A 34 -8.27 11.57 11.18
CA GLN A 34 -8.31 13.03 11.24
C GLN A 34 -9.52 13.52 12.05
N THR A 35 -9.50 14.77 12.49
CA THR A 35 -10.62 15.37 13.26
C THR A 35 -11.86 15.65 12.41
N ASP A 36 -11.72 15.68 11.09
CA ASP A 36 -12.81 15.90 10.13
C ASP A 36 -13.49 14.58 9.68
N GLY A 37 -13.10 13.45 10.26
CA GLY A 37 -13.63 12.13 9.94
C GLY A 37 -12.96 11.44 8.75
N THR A 38 -11.98 12.07 8.10
CA THR A 38 -11.17 11.41 7.07
C THR A 38 -10.07 10.53 7.70
N VAL A 39 -9.51 9.62 6.90
CA VAL A 39 -8.38 8.76 7.30
C VAL A 39 -7.27 8.88 6.27
N HIS A 40 -6.06 9.18 6.72
CA HIS A 40 -4.87 9.10 5.88
C HIS A 40 -4.32 7.68 5.94
N VAL A 41 -4.18 7.03 4.79
CA VAL A 41 -3.65 5.66 4.69
C VAL A 41 -2.46 5.64 3.74
N SER A 42 -1.34 5.13 4.23
CA SER A 42 -0.13 4.95 3.42
C SER A 42 -0.29 3.73 2.52
N ALA A 43 0.07 3.88 1.25
CA ALA A 43 0.18 2.78 0.30
C ALA A 43 1.58 2.77 -0.32
N SER A 44 2.12 1.57 -0.51
CA SER A 44 3.37 1.40 -1.24
C SER A 44 3.37 0.16 -2.11
N LEU A 45 4.23 0.17 -3.12
CA LEU A 45 4.42 -0.88 -4.10
C LEU A 45 5.91 -1.19 -4.19
N TYR A 46 6.26 -2.47 -4.12
CA TYR A 46 7.60 -3.00 -4.33
C TYR A 46 7.55 -4.08 -5.41
N PHE A 47 8.32 -3.94 -6.49
CA PHE A 47 8.36 -4.93 -7.57
C PHE A 47 9.80 -5.31 -7.87
N ALA A 48 10.18 -6.48 -7.34
CA ALA A 48 11.54 -7.02 -7.41
C ALA A 48 12.60 -5.97 -7.00
N ASN A 49 13.75 -6.02 -7.66
CA ASN A 49 14.82 -5.05 -7.63
C ASN A 49 14.67 -3.93 -8.68
N LEU A 50 13.49 -3.81 -9.31
CA LEU A 50 13.26 -2.87 -10.42
C LEU A 50 12.79 -1.50 -9.95
N GLY A 51 12.10 -1.44 -8.81
CA GLY A 51 11.68 -0.16 -8.25
C GLY A 51 10.71 -0.29 -7.10
N ALA A 52 10.45 0.86 -6.50
CA ALA A 52 9.47 1.02 -5.45
C ALA A 52 8.76 2.38 -5.58
N GLY A 53 7.52 2.44 -5.13
CA GLY A 53 6.77 3.69 -5.11
C GLY A 53 5.77 3.73 -3.97
N GLY A 54 5.30 4.92 -3.63
CA GLY A 54 4.27 5.08 -2.61
C GLY A 54 3.67 6.47 -2.54
N ARG A 55 2.51 6.52 -1.89
CA ARG A 55 1.74 7.74 -1.64
C ARG A 55 0.78 7.54 -0.48
N THR A 56 0.28 8.64 0.06
CA THR A 56 -0.75 8.63 1.10
C THR A 56 -2.09 9.04 0.51
N TYR A 57 -3.10 8.21 0.71
CA TYR A 57 -4.48 8.46 0.29
C TYR A 57 -5.30 9.04 1.44
N ILE A 58 -6.21 9.95 1.11
CA ILE A 58 -7.25 10.43 2.02
C ILE A 58 -8.50 9.63 1.73
N LEU A 59 -8.98 8.91 2.74
CA LEU A 59 -10.18 8.09 2.68
C LEU A 59 -11.31 8.76 3.46
N GLN A 60 -12.53 8.63 2.96
CA GLN A 60 -13.75 9.02 3.65
C GLN A 60 -14.76 7.87 3.58
N GLU A 61 -15.44 7.60 4.68
CA GLU A 61 -16.56 6.67 4.69
C GLU A 61 -17.80 7.34 4.10
N VAL A 62 -18.34 6.75 3.04
CA VAL A 62 -19.56 7.19 2.37
C VAL A 62 -20.45 5.97 2.21
N ASP A 63 -21.64 6.00 2.81
CA ASP A 63 -22.62 4.91 2.76
C ASP A 63 -22.07 3.54 3.23
N GLY A 64 -21.21 3.54 4.27
CA GLY A 64 -20.60 2.33 4.81
C GLY A 64 -19.40 1.81 4.01
N GLU A 65 -18.95 2.54 2.99
CA GLU A 65 -17.80 2.19 2.17
C GLU A 65 -16.70 3.25 2.26
N TRP A 66 -15.46 2.81 2.42
CA TRP A 66 -14.31 3.69 2.35
C TRP A 66 -13.99 4.05 0.90
N ARG A 67 -14.00 5.36 0.60
CA ARG A 67 -13.68 5.90 -0.71
C ARG A 67 -12.44 6.77 -0.64
N ILE A 68 -11.57 6.65 -1.63
CA ILE A 68 -10.45 7.57 -1.82
C ILE A 68 -11.02 8.90 -2.34
N ILE A 69 -10.83 9.97 -1.58
CA ILE A 69 -11.29 11.34 -1.93
C ILE A 69 -10.13 12.26 -2.31
N GLY A 70 -8.89 11.83 -2.10
CA GLY A 70 -7.70 12.60 -2.45
C GLY A 70 -6.41 11.92 -2.04
N THR A 71 -5.32 12.67 -2.17
CA THR A 71 -3.98 12.29 -1.74
C THR A 71 -3.34 13.43 -0.96
N THR A 72 -2.37 13.12 -0.11
CA THR A 72 -1.62 14.11 0.65
C THR A 72 -0.15 13.76 0.76
N GLY A 73 0.67 14.74 1.08
CA GLY A 73 2.11 14.58 1.27
C GLY A 73 2.87 14.29 -0.02
N VAL A 74 4.02 13.63 0.14
CA VAL A 74 4.93 13.31 -0.95
C VAL A 74 4.53 11.99 -1.59
N GLU A 75 4.39 12.01 -2.91
CA GLU A 75 4.52 10.82 -3.73
C GLU A 75 5.99 10.57 -4.03
N TRP A 76 6.42 9.33 -3.86
CA TRP A 76 7.80 8.94 -4.09
C TRP A 76 7.88 7.78 -5.09
N MET A 77 8.95 7.79 -5.89
CA MET A 77 9.34 6.73 -6.81
C MET A 77 10.86 6.57 -6.74
N SER A 78 11.32 5.32 -6.69
CA SER A 78 12.73 4.94 -6.65
C SER A 78 13.00 3.72 -7.52
#